data_AF-A0A822BNP1-F1
#
_entry.id   AF-A0A822BNP1-F1
#
_cell.length_a   1.000
_cell.length_b   1.000
_cell.length_c   1.000
_cell.angle_alpha   90.00
_cell.angle_beta   90.00
_cell.angle_gamma   90.00
#
_symmetry.space_group_name_H-M   'P 1'
#
loop_
_entity.id
_entity.type
_entity.pdbx_description
1 polymer ?
#
loop_
_entity_poly.entity_id
_entity_poly.type
_entity_poly.pdbx_seq_one_letter_code
_entity_poly.pdbx_strand_id
1 'polypeptide(L)'
;MKTAIIILLTSVGIPMIRQGDELGEDREVGNYQVQKTCFPMPWNLLENDFNIRLLNTFKHLIKLRHINKSLREDPMNFFYEDNQNRIIAYSRGKNLVVVASFNKMAKTKYIIGNFPQNGMWIDYITNEQVFVDAVNNLTLDLLPFDSRLYIKQT
;
A
#
# COMPACT_ATOMS: atom_id res chain seq x y z
N MET A 1 -3.21 8.52 -2.54
CA MET A 1 -3.43 7.44 -3.53
C MET A 1 -2.59 6.19 -3.29
N LYS A 2 -1.24 6.25 -3.22
CA LYS A 2 -0.38 5.06 -2.96
C LYS A 2 -0.83 4.19 -1.78
N THR A 3 -1.02 4.80 -0.61
CA THR A 3 -1.44 4.07 0.61
C THR A 3 -2.81 3.41 0.45
N ALA A 4 -3.75 4.07 -0.22
CA ALA A 4 -5.07 3.50 -0.49
C ALA A 4 -4.99 2.25 -1.38
N ILE A 5 -4.20 2.29 -2.46
CA ILE A 5 -4.10 1.15 -3.37
C ILE A 5 -3.33 -0.03 -2.75
N ILE A 6 -2.31 0.24 -1.94
CA ILE A 6 -1.64 -0.82 -1.16
C ILE A 6 -2.66 -1.52 -0.29
N ILE A 7 -3.37 -0.77 0.56
CA ILE A 7 -4.38 -1.34 1.47
C ILE A 7 -5.46 -2.10 0.69
N LEU A 8 -5.99 -1.53 -0.38
CA LEU A 8 -7.05 -2.16 -1.18
C LEU A 8 -6.59 -3.51 -1.76
N LEU A 9 -5.39 -3.57 -2.34
CA LEU A 9 -4.87 -4.77 -2.99
C LEU A 9 -4.30 -5.80 -2.01
N THR A 10 -4.03 -5.43 -0.76
CA THR A 10 -3.56 -6.35 0.29
C THR A 10 -4.65 -6.74 1.30
N SER A 11 -5.82 -6.11 1.26
CA SER A 11 -6.98 -6.48 2.07
C SER A 11 -7.62 -7.80 1.62
N VAL A 12 -8.45 -8.37 2.49
CA VAL A 12 -9.33 -9.50 2.18
C VAL A 12 -10.47 -9.02 1.29
N GLY A 13 -10.80 -9.79 0.26
CA GLY A 13 -11.90 -9.48 -0.67
C GLY A 13 -11.46 -9.37 -2.13
N ILE A 14 -12.39 -9.00 -3.02
CA ILE A 14 -12.13 -8.78 -4.44
C ILE A 14 -11.98 -7.27 -4.65
N PRO A 15 -10.77 -6.77 -4.93
CA PRO A 15 -10.55 -5.34 -5.13
C PRO A 15 -11.22 -4.89 -6.44
N MET A 16 -11.94 -3.78 -6.39
CA MET A 16 -12.51 -3.10 -7.54
C MET A 16 -11.84 -1.73 -7.67
N ILE A 17 -11.39 -1.40 -8.87
CA ILE A 17 -10.74 -0.13 -9.19
C ILE A 17 -11.59 0.52 -10.29
N ARG A 18 -12.00 1.76 -10.10
CA ARG A 18 -12.73 2.51 -11.13
C ARG A 18 -11.73 3.08 -12.12
N GLN A 19 -12.11 3.12 -13.41
CA GLN A 19 -11.30 3.77 -14.44
C GLN A 19 -10.96 5.21 -14.02
N GLY A 20 -9.69 5.59 -14.15
CA GLY A 20 -9.17 6.90 -13.75
C GLY A 20 -8.51 6.91 -12.37
N ASP A 21 -8.90 6.02 -11.45
CA ASP A 21 -8.29 5.95 -10.12
C ASP A 21 -6.80 5.57 -10.21
N GLU A 22 -6.44 4.72 -11.17
CA GLU A 22 -5.07 4.30 -11.46
C GLU A 22 -4.19 5.42 -11.99
N LEU A 23 -4.83 6.44 -12.59
CA LEU A 23 -4.18 7.64 -13.10
C LEU A 23 -4.19 8.77 -12.07
N GLY A 24 -4.92 8.63 -10.95
CA GLY A 24 -5.10 9.72 -9.98
C GLY A 24 -6.00 10.83 -10.51
N GLU A 25 -7.01 10.48 -11.31
CA GLU A 25 -8.01 11.41 -11.80
C GLU A 25 -8.79 12.06 -10.63
N ASP A 26 -8.96 13.38 -10.68
CA ASP A 26 -9.66 14.19 -9.68
C ASP A 26 -11.01 14.75 -10.16
N ARG A 27 -11.36 14.52 -11.44
CA ARG A 27 -12.61 15.01 -12.03
C ARG A 27 -13.82 14.35 -11.37
N GLU A 28 -14.69 15.19 -10.83
CA GLU A 28 -15.97 14.73 -10.27
C GLU A 28 -16.87 14.16 -11.36
N VAL A 29 -17.46 13.00 -11.08
CA VAL A 29 -18.48 12.40 -11.95
C VAL A 29 -19.80 13.11 -11.71
N GLY A 30 -20.32 13.78 -12.73
CA GLY A 30 -21.73 14.18 -12.76
C GLY A 30 -22.08 15.45 -12.00
N ASN A 31 -21.51 16.59 -12.40
CA ASN A 31 -22.24 17.84 -12.21
C ASN A 31 -23.59 17.72 -12.94
N TYR A 32 -24.70 17.72 -12.19
CA TYR A 32 -26.07 17.45 -12.67
C TYR A 32 -26.48 18.32 -13.88
N GLN A 33 -25.81 19.44 -14.11
CA GLN A 33 -26.07 20.36 -15.22
C GLN A 33 -25.37 19.98 -16.54
N VAL A 34 -24.45 19.00 -16.52
CA VAL A 34 -23.74 18.54 -17.72
C VAL A 34 -23.97 17.04 -17.88
N GLN A 35 -25.19 16.68 -18.29
CA GLN A 35 -25.35 15.52 -19.14
C GLN A 35 -24.51 15.75 -20.41
N LYS A 36 -23.30 15.19 -20.46
CA LYS A 36 -22.65 14.89 -21.74
C LYS A 36 -22.01 13.51 -21.64
N THR A 37 -22.75 12.57 -22.22
CA THR A 37 -22.49 11.22 -22.77
C THR A 37 -21.05 10.78 -23.11
N CYS A 38 -20.01 11.57 -22.88
CA CYS A 38 -18.61 11.22 -23.10
C CYS A 38 -17.76 11.70 -21.92
N PHE A 39 -17.28 10.75 -21.11
CA PHE A 39 -16.29 10.98 -20.06
C PHE A 39 -15.00 10.24 -20.45
N PRO A 40 -14.24 10.77 -21.43
CA PRO A 40 -13.08 10.08 -21.96
C PRO A 40 -11.98 10.02 -20.89
N MET A 41 -11.20 8.94 -20.92
CA MET A 41 -10.04 8.77 -20.05
C MET A 41 -9.05 9.94 -20.23
N PRO A 42 -8.56 10.55 -19.14
CA PRO A 42 -7.65 11.69 -19.19
C PRO A 42 -6.21 11.24 -19.45
N TRP A 43 -5.94 10.74 -20.67
CA TRP A 43 -4.63 10.17 -21.02
C TRP A 43 -3.47 11.15 -20.91
N ASN A 44 -3.74 12.46 -21.00
CA ASN A 44 -2.76 13.52 -20.79
C ASN A 44 -2.14 13.51 -19.37
N LEU A 45 -2.79 12.89 -18.38
CA LEU A 45 -2.18 12.69 -17.06
C LEU A 45 -0.89 11.87 -17.14
N LEU A 46 -0.74 11.01 -18.15
CA LEU A 46 0.48 10.21 -18.35
C LEU A 46 1.68 11.01 -18.85
N GLU A 47 1.53 12.31 -19.11
CA GLU A 47 2.66 13.22 -19.37
C GLU A 47 3.37 13.63 -18.07
N ASN A 48 2.74 13.41 -16.91
CA ASN A 48 3.32 13.72 -15.60
C ASN A 48 3.94 12.48 -14.96
N ASP A 49 5.23 12.59 -14.60
CA ASP A 49 5.99 11.55 -13.91
C ASP A 49 5.30 11.00 -12.65
N PHE A 50 4.59 11.85 -11.90
CA PHE A 50 3.86 11.42 -10.71
C PHE A 50 2.77 10.40 -11.05
N ASN A 51 1.96 10.70 -12.07
CA ASN A 51 0.87 9.83 -12.51
C ASN A 51 1.41 8.55 -13.16
N ILE A 52 2.52 8.62 -13.90
CA ILE A 52 3.24 7.43 -14.39
C ILE A 52 3.68 6.53 -13.23
N ARG A 53 4.31 7.12 -12.19
CA ARG A 53 4.73 6.36 -10.99
C ARG A 53 3.54 5.74 -10.27
N LEU A 54 2.41 6.44 -10.20
CA LEU A 54 1.18 5.91 -9.62
C LEU A 54 0.68 4.69 -10.43
N LEU A 55 0.55 4.82 -11.75
CA LEU A 55 0.14 3.72 -12.61
C LEU A 55 1.08 2.51 -12.51
N ASN A 56 2.39 2.74 -12.44
CA ASN A 56 3.38 1.67 -12.23
C ASN A 56 3.21 1.00 -10.87
N THR A 57 2.88 1.75 -9.83
CA THR A 57 2.55 1.20 -8.50
C THR A 57 1.34 0.28 -8.58
N PHE A 58 0.27 0.69 -9.28
CA PHE A 58 -0.90 -0.15 -9.53
C PHE A 58 -0.52 -1.45 -10.25
N LYS A 59 0.23 -1.36 -11.35
CA LYS A 59 0.69 -2.53 -12.12
C LYS A 59 1.51 -3.50 -11.26
N HIS A 60 2.44 -2.99 -10.47
CA HIS A 60 3.28 -3.80 -9.58
C HIS A 60 2.46 -4.52 -8.50
N LEU A 61 1.53 -3.82 -7.85
CA LEU A 61 0.69 -4.42 -6.81
C LEU A 61 -0.32 -5.44 -7.36
N ILE A 62 -0.90 -5.17 -8.53
CA ILE A 62 -1.78 -6.12 -9.22
C ILE A 62 -0.98 -7.38 -9.56
N LYS A 63 0.21 -7.24 -10.16
CA LYS A 63 1.11 -8.37 -10.43
C LYS A 63 1.42 -9.16 -9.16
N LEU A 64 1.75 -8.47 -8.06
CA LEU A 64 2.01 -9.12 -6.77
C LEU A 64 0.82 -9.95 -6.30
N ARG A 65 -0.40 -9.40 -6.34
CA ARG A 65 -1.62 -10.12 -5.93
C ARG A 65 -1.88 -11.36 -6.78
N HIS A 66 -1.54 -11.31 -8.07
CA HIS A 66 -1.67 -12.46 -8.97
C HIS A 66 -0.65 -13.56 -8.69
N ILE A 67 0.60 -13.23 -8.34
CA ILE A 67 1.65 -14.23 -8.10
C ILE A 67 1.67 -14.72 -6.65
N ASN A 68 1.25 -13.88 -5.69
CA ASN A 68 1.28 -14.21 -4.27
C ASN A 68 -0.09 -14.72 -3.80
N LYS A 69 -0.16 -16.03 -3.56
CA LYS A 69 -1.38 -16.73 -3.13
C LYS A 69 -1.89 -16.26 -1.77
N SER A 70 -0.99 -15.87 -0.84
CA SER A 70 -1.35 -15.36 0.49
C SER A 70 -2.24 -14.13 0.44
N LEU A 71 -2.11 -13.27 -0.57
CA LEU A 71 -2.96 -12.09 -0.72
C LEU A 71 -4.42 -12.42 -1.10
N ARG A 72 -4.69 -13.62 -1.60
CA ARG A 72 -6.05 -14.06 -1.98
C ARG A 72 -6.66 -15.06 -1.00
N GLU A 73 -5.85 -15.84 -0.31
CA GLU A 73 -6.34 -16.98 0.49
C GLU A 73 -6.06 -16.86 1.99
N ASP A 74 -4.94 -16.26 2.39
CA ASP A 74 -4.58 -16.23 3.81
C ASP A 74 -5.43 -15.19 4.57
N PRO A 75 -5.76 -15.45 5.85
CA PRO A 75 -6.43 -14.47 6.68
C PRO A 75 -5.55 -13.24 6.86
N MET A 76 -6.21 -12.11 7.12
CA MET A 76 -5.56 -10.88 7.53
C MET A 76 -5.44 -10.84 9.04
N ASN A 77 -4.24 -10.60 9.55
CA ASN A 77 -3.98 -10.53 10.99
C ASN A 77 -3.36 -9.19 11.37
N PHE A 78 -4.08 -8.39 12.15
CA PHE A 78 -3.56 -7.15 12.73
C PHE A 78 -2.71 -7.52 13.96
N PHE A 79 -1.43 -7.18 13.91
CA PHE A 79 -0.50 -7.48 15.01
C PHE A 79 0.04 -6.21 15.69
N TYR A 80 -0.20 -5.04 15.08
CA TYR A 80 0.23 -3.75 15.60
C TYR A 80 -0.78 -2.66 15.27
N GLU A 81 -1.18 -1.92 16.29
CA GLU A 81 -2.07 -0.77 16.19
C GLU A 81 -1.59 0.33 17.14
N ASP A 82 -1.41 1.53 16.62
CA ASP A 82 -1.09 2.72 17.40
C ASP A 82 -2.07 3.83 17.04
N ASN A 83 -3.13 3.96 17.82
CA ASN A 83 -4.19 4.93 17.59
C ASN A 83 -3.72 6.39 17.74
N GLN A 84 -2.76 6.65 18.62
CA GLN A 84 -2.24 8.00 18.84
C GLN A 84 -1.44 8.47 17.63
N ASN A 85 -0.61 7.59 17.08
CA ASN A 85 0.18 7.89 15.90
C ASN A 85 -0.55 7.58 14.59
N ARG A 86 -1.74 6.96 14.64
CA ARG A 86 -2.55 6.55 13.49
C ARG A 86 -1.81 5.59 12.57
N ILE A 87 -1.20 4.57 13.16
CA ILE A 87 -0.42 3.55 12.44
C ILE A 87 -1.09 2.20 12.66
N ILE A 88 -1.21 1.43 11.58
CA ILE A 88 -1.65 0.04 11.63
C ILE A 88 -0.62 -0.83 10.90
N ALA A 89 -0.40 -2.04 11.40
CA ALA A 89 0.31 -3.08 10.67
C ALA A 89 -0.43 -4.41 10.73
N TYR A 90 -0.49 -5.08 9.60
CA TYR A 90 -1.12 -6.38 9.46
C TYR A 90 -0.35 -7.29 8.53
N SER A 91 -0.52 -8.59 8.71
CA SER A 91 0.07 -9.60 7.85
C SER A 91 -0.98 -10.29 6.98
N ARG A 92 -0.52 -10.81 5.84
CA ARG A 92 -1.24 -11.79 5.02
C ARG A 92 -0.39 -13.05 5.01
N GLY A 93 -0.81 -14.02 5.83
CA GLY A 93 0.05 -15.15 6.18
C GLY A 93 1.26 -14.71 7.00
N LYS A 94 2.36 -15.45 6.88
CA LYS A 94 3.59 -15.20 7.66
C LYS A 94 4.66 -14.40 6.92
N ASN A 95 4.54 -14.26 5.60
CA ASN A 95 5.62 -13.78 4.73
C ASN A 95 5.33 -12.43 4.07
N LEU A 96 4.17 -11.82 4.36
CA LEU A 96 3.80 -10.52 3.83
C LEU A 96 3.23 -9.65 4.93
N VAL A 97 3.78 -8.44 5.08
CA VAL A 97 3.36 -7.46 6.07
C VAL A 97 3.11 -6.12 5.40
N VAL A 98 2.03 -5.46 5.79
CA VAL A 98 1.71 -4.09 5.40
C VAL A 98 1.79 -3.22 6.63
N VAL A 99 2.48 -2.09 6.51
CA VAL A 99 2.49 -1.01 7.49
C VAL A 99 1.87 0.21 6.82
N ALA A 100 0.88 0.82 7.45
CA ALA A 100 0.24 2.03 6.96
C ALA A 100 0.20 3.09 8.06
N SER A 101 0.75 4.26 7.76
CA SER A 101 0.65 5.47 8.58
C SER A 101 -0.36 6.42 7.96
N PHE A 102 -1.34 6.85 8.76
CA PHE A 102 -2.28 7.91 8.40
C PHE A 102 -1.94 9.24 9.08
N ASN A 103 -0.70 9.34 9.59
CA ASN A 103 -0.22 10.54 10.24
C ASN A 103 0.25 11.58 9.21
N LYS A 104 -0.01 12.87 9.50
CA LYS A 104 0.52 14.00 8.74
C LYS A 104 1.97 14.31 9.07
N MET A 105 2.44 13.88 10.24
CA MET A 105 3.81 14.13 10.69
C MET A 105 4.69 12.91 10.42
N ALA A 106 5.92 13.17 9.98
CA ALA A 106 6.94 12.13 9.86
C ALA A 106 7.30 11.57 11.25
N LYS A 107 7.75 10.32 11.28
CA LYS A 107 8.29 9.65 12.47
C LYS A 107 9.66 9.07 12.11
N THR A 108 10.65 9.36 12.95
CA THR A 108 12.00 8.81 12.78
C THR A 108 12.23 7.72 13.81
N LYS A 109 12.94 6.66 13.40
CA LYS A 109 13.27 5.49 14.23
C LYS A 109 12.03 4.93 14.95
N TYR A 110 10.90 4.91 14.27
CA TYR A 110 9.66 4.37 14.82
C TYR A 110 9.77 2.85 14.90
N ILE A 111 9.25 2.27 15.98
CA ILE A 111 9.36 0.83 16.25
C ILE A 111 7.99 0.18 16.07
N ILE A 112 7.93 -0.78 15.15
CA ILE A 112 6.78 -1.67 14.99
C ILE A 112 7.16 -3.01 15.60
N GLY A 113 6.51 -3.35 16.71
CA GLY A 113 6.72 -4.61 17.41
C GLY A 113 5.82 -5.73 16.93
N ASN A 114 6.05 -6.92 17.47
CA ASN A 114 5.28 -8.14 17.19
C ASN A 114 5.26 -8.54 15.71
N PHE A 115 6.33 -8.26 14.97
CA PHE A 115 6.43 -8.68 13.58
C PHE A 115 6.30 -10.23 13.46
N PRO A 116 5.66 -10.76 12.39
CA PRO A 116 5.39 -12.20 12.31
C PRO A 116 6.63 -13.11 12.32
N GLN A 117 7.76 -12.61 11.81
CA GLN A 117 9.05 -13.30 11.80
C GLN A 117 10.22 -12.32 11.85
N ASN A 118 11.28 -12.70 12.57
CA ASN A 118 12.56 -12.00 12.57
C ASN A 118 13.36 -12.21 11.27
N GLY A 119 14.50 -11.52 11.14
CA GLY A 119 15.44 -11.66 10.02
C GLY A 119 15.21 -10.68 8.87
N MET A 120 15.70 -11.02 7.68
CA MET A 120 15.64 -10.15 6.50
C MET A 120 14.26 -10.11 5.85
N TRP A 121 13.83 -8.91 5.47
CA TRP A 121 12.65 -8.61 4.69
C TRP A 121 13.01 -7.60 3.60
N ILE A 122 12.19 -7.49 2.56
CA ILE A 122 12.34 -6.48 1.51
C ILE A 122 11.06 -5.66 1.38
N ASP A 123 11.19 -4.34 1.31
CA ASP A 123 10.09 -3.47 0.88
C ASP A 123 9.86 -3.69 -0.61
N TYR A 124 8.70 -4.26 -0.96
CA TYR A 124 8.36 -4.60 -2.33
C TYR A 124 8.24 -3.38 -3.26
N ILE A 125 7.97 -2.20 -2.71
CA ILE A 125 7.81 -0.98 -3.52
C ILE A 125 9.17 -0.33 -3.79
N THR A 126 10.03 -0.25 -2.78
CA THR A 126 11.33 0.44 -2.88
C THR A 126 12.50 -0.49 -3.19
N ASN A 127 12.30 -1.81 -3.04
CA ASN A 127 13.34 -2.84 -3.03
C ASN A 127 14.40 -2.67 -1.91
N GLU A 128 14.11 -1.84 -0.90
CA GLU A 128 14.98 -1.66 0.25
C GLU A 128 14.91 -2.88 1.17
N GLN A 129 16.07 -3.38 1.57
CA GLN A 129 16.14 -4.45 2.57
C GLN A 129 16.01 -3.87 3.97
N VAL A 130 15.25 -4.56 4.82
CA VAL A 130 15.10 -4.23 6.22
C VAL A 130 15.32 -5.46 7.08
N PHE A 131 15.76 -5.24 8.32
CA PHE A 131 16.01 -6.30 9.28
C PHE A 131 15.04 -6.17 10.45
N VAL A 132 14.35 -7.27 10.74
CA VAL A 132 13.54 -7.43 11.94
C VAL A 132 14.40 -8.12 12.99
N ASP A 133 14.51 -7.51 14.16
CA ASP A 133 15.41 -7.97 15.21
C ASP A 133 14.97 -9.28 15.88
N ALA A 134 15.80 -9.80 16.78
CA ALA A 134 15.56 -11.07 17.48
C ALA A 134 14.30 -11.07 18.36
N VAL A 135 13.77 -9.89 18.72
CA VAL A 135 12.55 -9.72 19.52
C VAL A 135 11.34 -9.30 18.66
N ASN A 136 11.45 -9.47 17.34
CA ASN A 136 10.40 -9.17 16.35
C ASN A 136 10.02 -7.69 16.28
N ASN A 137 10.99 -6.79 16.42
CA ASN A 137 10.81 -5.37 16.16
C ASN A 137 11.42 -4.97 14.82
N LEU A 138 10.69 -4.13 14.09
CA LEU A 138 11.19 -3.39 12.94
C LEU A 138 11.35 -1.91 13.33
N THR A 139 12.57 -1.37 13.14
CA THR A 139 12.81 0.08 13.26
C THR A 139 12.83 0.69 11.87
N LEU A 140 12.06 1.76 11.65
CA LEU A 140 11.94 2.41 10.36
C LEU A 140 11.60 3.90 10.48
N ASP A 141 11.89 4.64 9.42
CA ASP A 141 11.43 6.02 9.26
C ASP A 141 10.14 6.03 8.42
N LEU A 142 9.12 6.70 8.93
CA LEU A 142 7.81 6.85 8.28
C LEU A 142 7.61 8.29 7.83
N LEU A 143 7.38 8.48 6.54
CA LEU A 143 7.00 9.77 5.98
C LEU A 143 5.51 10.09 6.30
N PRO A 144 5.06 11.35 6.08
CA PRO A 144 3.64 11.67 6.14
C PRO A 144 2.81 10.80 5.18
N PHE A 145 1.72 10.22 5.70
CA PHE A 145 0.82 9.32 4.96
C PHE A 145 1.49 8.12 4.29
N ASP A 146 2.60 7.64 4.85
CA ASP A 146 3.41 6.59 4.25
C ASP A 146 2.80 5.18 4.39
N SER A 147 3.21 4.30 3.49
CA SER A 147 2.87 2.88 3.53
C SER A 147 4.01 2.04 2.97
N ARG A 148 4.24 0.92 3.65
CA ARG A 148 5.30 -0.04 3.38
C ARG A 148 4.71 -1.43 3.22
N LEU A 149 5.26 -2.19 2.28
CA LEU A 149 4.81 -3.54 1.97
C LEU A 149 6.03 -4.45 2.00
N TYR A 150 6.17 -5.22 3.07
CA TYR A 150 7.31 -6.08 3.29
C TYR A 150 7.01 -7.51 2.87
N ILE A 151 7.97 -8.12 2.17
CA ILE A 151 7.95 -9.54 1.82
C ILE A 151 9.16 -10.21 2.48
N LYS A 152 8.93 -11.35 3.13
CA LYS A 152 9.97 -12.13 3.78
C LYS A 152 10.92 -12.70 2.72
N GLN A 153 12.22 -12.53 2.89
CA GLN A 153 13.20 -13.27 2.11
C GLN A 153 13.42 -14.64 2.77
N THR A 154 13.18 -15.71 2.02
CA THR A 154 13.52 -17.09 2.37
C THR A 154 15.03 -17.30 2.39
#